data_AF-A0A7C2P343-F1
#
_entry.id   AF-A0A7C2P343-F1
#
_cell.length_a   1.000
_cell.length_b   1.000
_cell.length_c   1.000
_cell.angle_alpha   90.00
_cell.angle_beta   90.00
_cell.angle_gamma   90.00
#
_symmetry.space_group_name_H-M   'P 1'
#
loop_
_entity.id
_entity.type
_entity.pdbx_description
1 polymer ?
#
loop_
_entity_poly.entity_id
_entity_poly.type
_entity_poly.pdbx_seq_one_letter_code
_entity_poly.pdbx_strand_id
1 'polypeptide(L)' 'MTAKETVIATLAEMPDSVTMPEIIEQLCLEMAIEEGLQDIAAGRYYTQEEVMAHFQLGVPLPDLSQGRPEPQPTGRV' A
#
# COMPACT_ATOMS: atom_id res chain seq x y z
N MET A 1 -15.00 13.25 -0.80
CA MET A 1 -15.67 12.09 -0.23
C MET A 1 -15.05 11.83 1.13
N THR A 2 -15.86 11.63 2.17
CA THR A 2 -15.39 11.34 3.52
C THR A 2 -15.20 9.83 3.70
N ALA A 3 -14.37 9.40 4.67
CA ALA A 3 -14.19 7.99 4.99
C ALA A 3 -15.53 7.27 5.26
N LYS A 4 -16.48 7.97 5.89
CA LYS A 4 -17.83 7.47 6.13
C LYS A 4 -18.60 7.22 4.83
N GLU A 5 -18.48 8.11 3.85
CA GLU A 5 -19.14 7.95 2.55
C GLU A 5 -18.56 6.78 1.76
N THR A 6 -17.25 6.57 1.83
CA THR A 6 -16.57 5.42 1.22
C THR A 6 -17.07 4.11 1.81
N VAL A 7 -17.11 4.00 3.16
CA VAL A 7 -17.62 2.79 3.83
C VAL A 7 -19.07 2.49 3.44
N ILE A 8 -19.93 3.51 3.36
CA ILE A 8 -21.33 3.33 2.96
C ILE A 8 -21.43 2.83 1.51
N ALA A 9 -20.60 3.36 0.61
CA ALA A 9 -20.57 2.91 -0.78
C ALA A 9 -20.09 1.47 -0.90
N THR A 10 -18.98 1.10 -0.23
CA THR A 10 -18.47 -0.27 -0.19
C THR A 10 -19.54 -1.24 0.31
N LEU A 11 -20.20 -0.93 1.43
CA LEU A 11 -21.26 -1.77 1.99
C LEU A 11 -22.47 -1.91 1.05
N ALA A 12 -22.81 -0.88 0.28
CA ALA A 12 -23.94 -0.90 -0.64
C ALA A 12 -23.73 -1.83 -1.85
N GLU A 13 -22.47 -2.14 -2.19
CA GLU A 13 -22.12 -3.03 -3.30
C GLU A 13 -21.96 -4.49 -2.85
N MET A 14 -21.99 -4.77 -1.54
CA MET A 14 -21.81 -6.12 -1.01
C MET A 14 -23.09 -6.95 -1.10
N PRO A 15 -22.98 -8.28 -1.30
CA PRO A 15 -24.13 -9.17 -1.23
C PRO A 15 -24.74 -9.21 0.17
N ASP A 16 -26.07 -9.35 0.27
CA ASP A 16 -26.79 -9.47 1.55
C ASP A 16 -26.35 -10.68 2.41
N SER A 17 -25.65 -11.65 1.80
CA SER A 17 -25.13 -12.84 2.49
C SER A 17 -23.81 -12.60 3.23
N VAL A 18 -23.19 -11.44 3.07
CA VAL A 18 -21.87 -11.18 3.64
C VAL A 18 -21.96 -11.08 5.17
N THR A 19 -20.98 -11.67 5.83
CA THR A 19 -20.86 -11.67 7.28
C THR A 19 -20.09 -10.44 7.76
N MET A 20 -20.27 -10.10 9.05
CA MET A 20 -19.53 -8.98 9.61
C MET A 20 -18.01 -9.13 9.59
N PRO A 21 -17.42 -10.32 9.84
CA PRO A 21 -15.99 -10.53 9.66
C PRO A 21 -15.50 -10.23 8.24
N GLU A 22 -16.23 -10.67 7.21
CA GLU A 22 -15.87 -10.44 5.80
C GLU A 22 -15.95 -8.95 5.43
N ILE A 23 -16.95 -8.23 5.96
CA ILE A 23 -17.03 -6.77 5.82
C ILE A 23 -15.79 -6.08 6.42
N ILE A 24 -15.37 -6.48 7.62
CA ILE A 24 -14.19 -5.90 8.28
C ILE A 24 -12.93 -6.19 7.48
N GLU A 25 -12.78 -7.43 6.99
CA GLU A 25 -11.63 -7.83 6.16
C GLU A 25 -11.55 -6.99 4.88
N GLN A 26 -12.67 -6.81 4.17
CA GLN A 26 -12.73 -6.00 2.96
C GLN A 26 -12.35 -4.54 3.23
N LEU A 27 -12.89 -3.93 4.29
CA LEU A 27 -12.57 -2.55 4.65
C LEU A 27 -11.10 -2.38 5.03
N CYS A 28 -10.54 -3.33 5.79
CA CYS A 28 -9.11 -3.32 6.13
C CYS A 28 -8.24 -3.46 4.87
N LEU A 29 -8.62 -4.31 3.92
CA LEU A 29 -7.90 -4.47 2.66
C LEU A 29 -7.93 -3.18 1.84
N GLU A 30 -9.10 -2.54 1.70
CA GLU A 30 -9.23 -1.26 0.99
C GLU A 30 -8.38 -0.16 1.63
N MET A 31 -8.39 -0.06 2.96
CA MET A 31 -7.54 0.88 3.69
C MET A 31 -6.05 0.63 3.45
N ALA A 32 -5.62 -0.63 3.47
CA ALA A 32 -4.22 -0.99 3.22
C ALA A 32 -3.79 -0.68 1.79
N ILE A 33 -4.68 -0.86 0.80
CA ILE A 33 -4.43 -0.47 -0.60
C ILE A 33 -4.27 1.05 -0.70
N GLU A 34 -5.17 1.81 -0.08
CA GLU A 34 -5.11 3.28 -0.11
C GLU A 34 -3.81 3.80 0.53
N GLU A 35 -3.42 3.25 1.68
CA GLU A 35 -2.14 3.55 2.33
C GLU A 35 -0.96 3.22 1.40
N GLY A 36 -0.94 2.03 0.80
CA GLY A 36 0.10 1.62 -0.13
C GLY A 36 0.22 2.52 -1.36
N LEU A 37 -0.90 3.02 -1.90
CA LEU A 37 -0.89 3.98 -3.01
C LEU A 37 -0.31 5.34 -2.59
N GLN A 38 -0.63 5.82 -1.38
CA GLN A 38 -0.05 7.04 -0.83
C GLN A 38 1.46 6.90 -0.59
N ASP A 39 1.88 5.74 -0.12
CA ASP A 39 3.29 5.39 0.05
C ASP A 39 4.05 5.38 -1.28
N ILE A 40 3.49 4.76 -2.32
CA ILE A 40 4.07 4.79 -3.67
C ILE A 40 4.20 6.23 -4.18
N ALA A 41 3.15 7.05 -4.04
CA ALA A 41 3.15 8.45 -4.46
C ALA A 41 4.20 9.29 -3.71
N ALA A 42 4.47 8.96 -2.45
CA ALA A 42 5.51 9.59 -1.64
C ALA A 42 6.91 8.96 -1.82
N GLY A 43 7.06 8.00 -2.74
CA GLY A 43 8.32 7.30 -2.98
C GLY A 43 8.72 6.32 -1.87
N ARG A 44 7.79 5.94 -0.98
CA ARG A 44 7.98 5.01 0.13
C ARG A 44 7.56 3.58 -0.27
N TYR A 45 8.29 2.98 -1.19
CA TYR A 45 8.06 1.58 -1.58
C TYR A 45 9.37 0.80 -1.57
N TYR A 46 9.30 -0.52 -1.40
CA TYR A 46 10.45 -1.42 -1.55
C TYR A 46 10.50 -1.95 -2.99
N THR A 47 11.72 -2.15 -3.51
CA THR A 47 11.91 -2.87 -4.77
C THR A 47 11.88 -4.37 -4.54
N GLN A 48 11.68 -5.13 -5.63
CA GLN A 48 11.73 -6.58 -5.56
C GLN A 48 13.08 -7.06 -5.00
N GLU A 49 14.19 -6.47 -5.42
CA GLU A 49 15.53 -6.83 -5.00
C GLU A 49 15.74 -6.64 -3.49
N GLU A 50 15.24 -5.53 -2.93
CA GLU A 50 15.34 -5.25 -1.49
C GLU A 50 14.49 -6.23 -0.67
N VAL A 51 13.27 -6.51 -1.12
CA VAL A 51 12.39 -7.49 -0.47
C VAL A 51 13.03 -8.88 -0.49
N MET A 52 13.58 -9.29 -1.64
CA MET A 52 14.29 -10.57 -1.76
C MET A 52 15.52 -10.64 -0.87
N ALA A 53 16.35 -9.58 -0.84
CA ALA A 53 17.52 -9.51 0.03
C ALA A 53 17.13 -9.62 1.52
N HIS A 54 16.01 -9.02 1.91
CA HIS A 54 15.49 -9.14 3.27
C HIS A 54 15.11 -10.57 3.63
N PHE A 55 14.24 -11.20 2.83
CA PHE A 55 13.71 -12.53 3.15
C PHE A 55 14.71 -13.67 2.93
N GLN A 56 15.65 -13.53 1.98
CA GLN A 56 16.59 -14.60 1.63
C GLN A 56 17.94 -14.45 2.32
N LEU A 57 18.39 -13.22 2.53
CA LEU A 57 19.74 -12.93 3.03
C LEU A 57 19.72 -12.28 4.41
N GLY A 58 18.54 -11.99 4.97
CA GLY A 58 18.39 -11.33 6.27
C GLY A 58 18.85 -9.87 6.28
N VAL A 59 18.96 -9.25 5.10
CA VAL A 59 19.38 -7.85 4.98
C VAL A 59 18.25 -6.95 5.48
N PRO A 60 18.48 -6.01 6.40
CA PRO A 60 17.42 -5.11 6.86
C PRO A 60 16.90 -4.24 5.71
N LEU A 61 15.58 -4.02 5.69
CA LEU A 61 14.95 -3.11 4.73
C LEU A 61 15.41 -1.66 4.98
N PRO A 62 15.55 -0.84 3.92
CA PRO A 62 15.91 0.56 4.07
C PRO A 62 14.81 1.36 4.80
N ASP A 63 15.22 2.41 5.51
CA ASP A 63 14.28 3.38 6.09
C ASP A 63 13.73 4.30 4.99
N LEU A 64 12.41 4.27 4.83
CA LEU A 64 11.67 5.04 3.81
C LEU A 64 10.95 6.25 4.42
N SER A 65 11.21 6.64 5.67
CA SER A 65 10.53 7.75 6.34
C SER A 65 10.60 9.09 5.58
N GLN A 66 11.62 9.29 4.76
CA GLN A 66 11.81 10.49 3.93
C GLN A 66 11.54 10.27 2.43
N GLY A 67 11.01 9.10 2.05
CA GLY A 67 10.85 8.71 0.64
C GLY A 67 12.18 8.32 -0.03
N ARG A 68 12.09 7.72 -1.23
CA ARG A 68 13.28 7.44 -2.04
C ARG A 68 13.83 8.72 -2.67
N PRO A 69 15.16 8.87 -2.75
CA PRO A 69 15.76 9.90 -3.59
C PRO A 69 15.35 9.69 -5.04
N GLU A 70 15.00 10.78 -5.75
CA GLU A 70 14.66 10.72 -7.17
C GLU A 70 15.79 10.02 -7.95
N PRO A 71 15.46 9.15 -8.93
CA PRO A 71 16.48 8.60 -9.80
C PRO A 71 17.18 9.78 -10.50
N GLN A 72 18.47 9.98 -10.21
CA GLN A 72 19.25 11.00 -10.89
C GLN A 72 19.14 10.75 -12.40
N PRO A 73 18.83 11.78 -13.22
CA PRO A 73 18.82 11.61 -14.66
C PRO A 73 20.21 11.11 -15.05
N THR A 74 20.25 9.91 -15.61
CA THR A 74 21.49 9.35 -16.14
C THR A 74 21.90 10.26 -17.29
N GLY A 75 22.82 11.17 -17.00
CA GLY A 75 23.44 12.02 -18.00
C GLY A 75 24.14 11.12 -19.02
N ARG A 76 23.47 10.85 -20.13
CA ARG A 76 24.13 10.39 -21.34
C ARG A 76 24.87 11.59 -21.92
N VAL A 77 26.19 11.58 -21.71
CA VAL A 77 27.19 12.34 -22.49
C VAL A 77 27.26 11.76 -23.89
#